data_AF-A0A7C5NLZ2-F1
#
_entry.id   AF-A0A7C5NLZ2-F1
#
_cell.length_a   1.000
_cell.length_b   1.000
_cell.length_c   1.000
_cell.angle_alpha   90.00
_cell.angle_beta   90.00
_cell.angle_gamma   90.00
#
_symmetry.space_group_name_H-M   'P 1'
#
loop_
_entity.id
_entity.type
_entity.pdbx_description
1 polymer ?
#
loop_
_entity_poly.entity_id
_entity_poly.type
_entity_poly.pdbx_seq_one_letter_code
_entity_poly.pdbx_strand_id
1 'polypeptide(L)'
;MITFKNPWEEKGMYYSDWFDTTDSGALHRMGQVSDNDITIEGPFDSKGQSLKFVSRKNSYSYVVTINKMPSKYDLKSIKWAVSYDDNQPEEAYYLFKGGIVEGNKVRVDIQIAKGENSFRVYAYFGALPSLRASVNVFYKKVVIFFISGAGDKEPYLGEGPTNLIEDKVRSEFNKLSLPVDYSSYYLSYKDAYKDEILSKIIPKIPNKEGSLVNIIGHSLGGWNGAHLSQILTDA
;
A
#
# COMPACT_ATOMS: atom_id res chain seq x y z
N MET A 1 -6.40 6.48 -14.29
CA MET A 1 -5.41 7.20 -15.14
C MET A 1 -4.04 6.86 -14.58
N ILE A 2 -3.25 6.09 -15.32
CA ILE A 2 -1.87 5.76 -14.95
C ILE A 2 -1.02 6.90 -15.53
N THR A 3 -0.29 7.63 -14.70
CA THR A 3 0.59 8.70 -15.18
C THR A 3 2.02 8.25 -14.98
N PHE A 4 2.65 7.81 -16.07
CA PHE A 4 4.10 7.65 -16.11
C PHE A 4 4.70 9.03 -16.39
N LYS A 5 5.71 9.46 -15.60
CA LYS A 5 6.68 10.46 -16.06
C LYS A 5 7.95 9.69 -16.42
N ASN A 6 8.05 9.29 -17.68
CA ASN A 6 9.28 8.71 -18.23
C ASN A 6 10.09 9.83 -18.90
N PRO A 7 11.31 10.16 -18.47
CA PRO A 7 12.11 11.26 -19.04
C PRO A 7 12.63 11.02 -20.47
N TRP A 8 12.08 10.05 -21.21
CA TRP A 8 12.56 9.64 -22.53
C TRP A 8 11.48 9.62 -23.63
N GLU A 9 10.33 10.26 -23.40
CA GLU A 9 9.20 10.34 -24.36
C GLU A 9 9.38 11.33 -25.53
N GLU A 10 10.61 11.73 -25.88
CA GLU A 10 10.87 12.57 -27.08
C GLU A 10 11.31 11.79 -28.32
N LYS A 11 11.38 10.46 -28.29
CA LYS A 11 11.65 9.67 -29.51
C LYS A 11 10.60 8.59 -29.68
N GLY A 12 9.54 8.96 -30.39
CA GLY A 12 8.40 8.11 -30.70
C GLY A 12 8.80 6.79 -31.34
N MET A 13 8.34 5.70 -30.74
CA MET A 13 8.27 4.38 -31.35
C MET A 13 7.04 3.67 -30.80
N TYR A 14 6.00 3.57 -31.63
CA TYR A 14 4.90 2.62 -31.44
C TYR A 14 5.40 1.23 -31.83
N TYR A 15 5.01 0.18 -31.09
CA TYR A 15 5.15 -1.19 -31.57
C TYR A 15 3.85 -1.98 -31.35
N SER A 16 3.22 -2.27 -32.49
CA SER A 16 2.27 -3.35 -32.72
C SER A 16 3.01 -4.68 -32.91
N ASP A 17 2.36 -5.76 -32.49
CA ASP A 17 2.45 -7.16 -32.94
C ASP A 17 3.81 -7.78 -33.27
N TRP A 18 4.20 -8.82 -32.51
CA TRP A 18 4.78 -10.06 -33.05
C TRP A 18 4.56 -11.19 -32.02
N PHE A 19 3.58 -12.05 -32.25
CA PHE A 19 3.64 -13.46 -31.85
C PHE A 19 4.35 -14.19 -33.00
N ASP A 20 5.56 -14.69 -32.75
CA ASP A 20 6.16 -15.69 -33.63
C ASP A 20 6.43 -16.95 -32.81
N THR A 21 5.61 -17.95 -33.09
CA THR A 21 5.70 -19.30 -32.53
C THR A 21 6.36 -20.18 -33.56
N THR A 22 7.69 -20.32 -33.50
CA THR A 22 8.43 -21.56 -33.83
C THR A 22 9.93 -21.28 -33.71
N ASP A 23 10.60 -21.87 -32.72
CA ASP A 23 11.85 -22.56 -33.01
C ASP A 23 12.08 -23.69 -32.01
N SER A 24 12.24 -24.89 -32.56
CA SER A 24 12.42 -26.16 -31.89
C SER A 24 13.82 -26.65 -32.21
N GLY A 25 14.71 -26.74 -31.23
CA GLY A 25 15.94 -27.49 -31.40
C GLY A 25 17.16 -26.92 -30.69
N ALA A 26 17.57 -27.61 -29.62
CA ALA A 26 18.96 -27.73 -29.19
C ALA A 26 19.80 -26.45 -29.04
N LEU A 27 19.65 -25.76 -27.89
CA LEU A 27 20.72 -24.95 -27.33
C LEU A 27 21.00 -25.38 -25.88
N HIS A 28 22.24 -25.84 -25.70
CA HIS A 28 22.99 -26.02 -24.45
C HIS A 28 22.27 -25.68 -23.13
N ARG A 29 22.19 -26.66 -22.23
CA ARG A 29 22.00 -26.43 -20.78
C ARG A 29 23.21 -25.67 -20.23
N MET A 30 23.27 -24.38 -20.46
CA MET A 30 24.17 -23.44 -19.80
C MET A 30 23.37 -22.72 -18.71
N GLY A 31 23.89 -22.71 -17.48
CA GLY A 31 23.17 -22.35 -16.26
C GLY A 31 22.34 -21.08 -16.38
N GLN A 32 21.01 -21.25 -16.44
CA GLN A 32 20.07 -20.15 -16.42
C GLN A 32 20.03 -19.55 -15.02
N VAL A 33 20.13 -18.22 -14.91
CA VAL A 33 19.78 -17.49 -13.69
C VAL A 33 18.27 -17.64 -13.55
N SER A 34 17.88 -18.40 -12.54
CA SER A 34 16.50 -18.61 -12.18
C SER A 34 16.08 -17.56 -11.15
N ASP A 35 14.79 -17.46 -10.86
CA ASP A 35 14.31 -16.62 -9.75
C ASP A 35 14.94 -17.02 -8.39
N ASN A 36 15.57 -18.20 -8.28
CA ASN A 36 16.32 -18.61 -7.08
C ASN A 36 17.65 -17.86 -6.91
N ASP A 37 18.12 -17.17 -7.94
CA ASP A 37 19.41 -16.49 -7.96
C ASP A 37 19.26 -14.98 -7.68
N ILE A 38 18.05 -14.51 -7.37
CA ILE A 38 17.76 -13.12 -7.06
C ILE A 38 17.03 -12.95 -5.73
N THR A 39 17.31 -11.82 -5.08
CA THR A 39 16.61 -11.37 -3.88
C THR A 39 16.05 -9.97 -4.16
N ILE A 40 14.77 -9.75 -3.85
CA ILE A 40 14.14 -8.42 -3.92
C ILE A 40 14.00 -7.82 -2.52
N GLU A 41 14.33 -6.55 -2.40
CA GLU A 41 14.21 -5.76 -1.18
C GLU A 41 13.47 -4.45 -1.45
N GLY A 42 12.82 -3.92 -0.43
CA GLY A 42 12.01 -2.70 -0.47
C GLY A 42 10.66 -2.91 0.22
N PRO A 43 9.74 -1.94 0.13
CA PRO A 43 9.94 -0.61 -0.42
C PRO A 43 10.90 0.23 0.43
N PHE A 44 11.72 1.04 -0.23
CA PHE A 44 12.54 2.06 0.42
C PHE A 44 12.01 3.46 0.14
N ASP A 45 12.09 4.34 1.13
CA ASP A 45 11.83 5.77 0.95
C ASP A 45 12.98 6.48 0.22
N SER A 46 12.84 7.79 -0.01
CA SER A 46 13.86 8.61 -0.67
C SER A 46 15.18 8.72 0.09
N LYS A 47 15.20 8.33 1.38
CA LYS A 47 16.39 8.28 2.24
C LYS A 47 16.99 6.87 2.32
N GLY A 48 16.43 5.89 1.61
CA GLY A 48 16.85 4.49 1.64
C GLY A 48 16.38 3.72 2.87
N GLN A 49 15.43 4.24 3.64
CA GLN A 49 14.87 3.55 4.80
C GLN A 49 13.80 2.56 4.35
N SER A 50 13.87 1.33 4.87
CA SER A 50 12.87 0.30 4.60
C SER A 50 11.53 0.68 5.25
N LEU A 51 10.44 0.52 4.51
CA LEU A 51 9.10 0.81 4.98
C LEU A 51 8.23 -0.45 4.98
N LYS A 52 7.47 -0.65 6.05
CA LYS A 52 6.43 -1.68 6.11
C LYS A 52 5.12 -1.22 5.46
N PHE A 53 4.83 0.08 5.54
CA PHE A 53 3.59 0.69 5.05
C PHE A 53 3.86 1.83 4.09
N VAL A 54 3.09 1.89 3.00
CA VAL A 54 3.25 2.88 1.93
C VAL A 54 1.99 3.68 1.65
N SER A 55 2.14 4.85 1.03
CA SER A 55 1.04 5.66 0.48
C SER A 55 0.85 5.36 -1.01
N ARG A 56 -0.40 5.39 -1.48
CA ARG A 56 -0.73 5.29 -2.92
C ARG A 56 -0.20 6.43 -3.77
N LYS A 57 0.16 7.56 -3.15
CA LYS A 57 0.52 8.79 -3.86
C LYS A 57 2.03 8.93 -4.13
N ASN A 58 2.85 8.09 -3.50
CA ASN A 58 4.30 8.18 -3.57
C ASN A 58 4.89 7.00 -4.35
N SER A 59 6.03 7.25 -5.00
CA SER A 59 6.89 6.19 -5.51
C SER A 59 7.83 5.70 -4.41
N TYR A 60 8.14 4.40 -4.46
CA TYR A 60 9.09 3.76 -3.55
C TYR A 60 10.11 2.97 -4.34
N SER A 61 11.32 2.90 -3.80
CA SER A 61 12.40 2.16 -4.44
C SER A 61 12.36 0.69 -4.09
N TYR A 62 12.63 -0.15 -5.09
CA TYR A 62 12.80 -1.58 -4.96
C TYR A 62 14.15 -1.95 -5.56
N VAL A 63 14.84 -2.88 -4.91
CA VAL A 63 16.19 -3.29 -5.31
C VAL A 63 16.21 -4.79 -5.45
N VAL A 64 16.65 -5.26 -6.61
CA VAL A 64 16.97 -6.67 -6.83
C VAL A 64 18.47 -6.83 -6.71
N THR A 65 18.91 -7.73 -5.86
CA THR A 65 20.30 -8.19 -5.76
C THR A 65 20.43 -9.55 -6.43
N ILE A 66 21.41 -9.68 -7.31
CA ILE A 66 21.69 -10.93 -8.02
C ILE A 66 22.83 -11.64 -7.29
N ASN A 67 22.48 -12.79 -6.69
CA ASN A 67 23.33 -13.52 -5.76
C ASN A 67 24.45 -14.28 -6.48
N LYS A 68 24.24 -14.60 -7.77
CA LYS A 68 25.22 -15.27 -8.62
C LYS A 68 25.53 -14.37 -9.81
N MET A 69 26.72 -13.74 -9.79
CA MET A 69 27.17 -12.84 -10.87
C MET A 69 26.96 -13.53 -12.23
N PRO A 70 26.07 -13.00 -13.08
CA PRO A 70 25.86 -13.62 -14.36
C PRO A 70 27.00 -13.21 -15.28
N SER A 71 27.78 -14.19 -15.75
CA SER A 71 28.76 -13.94 -16.82
C SER A 71 28.08 -13.64 -18.18
N LYS A 72 26.75 -13.75 -18.28
CA LYS A 72 26.00 -13.71 -19.55
C LYS A 72 24.61 -13.03 -19.55
N TYR A 73 24.11 -12.48 -18.43
CA TYR A 73 22.78 -11.84 -18.44
C TYR A 73 22.87 -10.32 -18.57
N ASP A 74 22.05 -9.79 -19.49
CA ASP A 74 21.73 -8.37 -19.48
C ASP A 74 20.87 -8.09 -18.25
N LEU A 75 21.42 -7.39 -17.25
CA LEU A 75 20.69 -7.01 -16.04
C LEU A 75 19.47 -6.13 -16.36
N LYS A 76 19.45 -5.51 -17.54
CA LYS A 76 18.28 -4.79 -18.06
C LYS A 76 17.17 -5.73 -18.52
N SER A 77 17.39 -7.04 -18.50
CA SER A 77 16.39 -8.03 -18.91
C SER A 77 15.36 -8.38 -17.85
N ILE A 78 15.59 -7.97 -16.60
CA ILE A 78 14.68 -8.23 -15.48
C ILE A 78 13.31 -7.62 -15.73
N LYS A 79 12.25 -8.38 -15.47
CA LYS A 79 10.85 -7.94 -15.58
C LYS A 79 10.31 -7.65 -14.19
N TRP A 80 9.43 -6.68 -14.12
CA TRP A 80 8.72 -6.28 -12.91
C TRP A 80 7.23 -6.49 -13.10
N ALA A 81 6.57 -7.04 -12.09
CA ALA A 81 5.13 -7.25 -12.08
C ALA A 81 4.56 -6.93 -10.69
N VAL A 82 3.24 -6.78 -10.61
CA VAL A 82 2.52 -6.54 -9.36
C VAL A 82 1.24 -7.37 -9.27
N SER A 83 0.95 -7.93 -8.10
CA SER A 83 -0.38 -8.44 -7.77
C SER A 83 -0.98 -7.66 -6.59
N TYR A 84 -2.30 -7.68 -6.43
CA TYR A 84 -3.01 -6.92 -5.40
C TYR A 84 -3.68 -7.86 -4.40
N ASP A 85 -3.80 -7.46 -3.14
CA ASP A 85 -4.65 -8.11 -2.12
C ASP A 85 -4.46 -9.63 -1.98
N ASP A 86 -3.19 -10.06 -1.90
CA ASP A 86 -2.77 -11.46 -1.75
C ASP A 86 -3.03 -12.37 -2.97
N ASN A 87 -3.31 -11.79 -4.14
CA ASN A 87 -3.40 -12.54 -5.40
C ASN A 87 -2.11 -13.30 -5.71
N GLN A 88 -2.30 -14.49 -6.31
CA GLN A 88 -1.21 -15.40 -6.68
C GLN A 88 -0.35 -14.83 -7.82
N PRO A 89 0.90 -15.32 -7.99
CA PRO A 89 1.80 -14.82 -9.04
C PRO A 89 1.25 -14.91 -10.46
N GLU A 90 0.40 -15.91 -10.75
CA GLU A 90 -0.17 -16.08 -12.09
C GLU A 90 -1.15 -14.96 -12.46
N GLU A 91 -1.66 -14.23 -11.47
CA GLU A 91 -2.55 -13.09 -11.63
C GLU A 91 -1.80 -11.75 -11.61
N ALA A 92 -0.48 -11.78 -11.55
CA ALA A 92 0.32 -10.56 -11.51
C ALA A 92 0.27 -9.80 -12.85
N TYR A 93 0.10 -8.49 -12.76
CA TYR A 93 0.14 -7.57 -13.88
C TYR A 93 1.58 -7.20 -14.19
N TYR A 94 2.02 -7.45 -15.42
CA TYR A 94 3.30 -6.93 -15.91
C TYR A 94 3.33 -5.40 -15.82
N LEU A 95 4.42 -4.87 -15.28
CA LEU A 95 4.66 -3.43 -15.19
C LEU A 95 5.59 -2.97 -16.32
N PHE A 96 6.85 -3.43 -16.28
CA PHE A 96 7.89 -3.03 -17.22
C PHE A 96 9.11 -3.95 -17.11
N LYS A 97 10.13 -3.68 -17.91
CA LYS A 97 11.41 -4.39 -17.96
C LYS A 97 12.57 -3.41 -17.75
N GLY A 98 13.60 -3.85 -17.04
CA GLY A 98 14.83 -3.10 -16.77
C GLY A 98 14.85 -2.39 -15.43
N GLY A 99 15.78 -1.44 -15.29
CA GLY A 99 16.02 -0.65 -14.08
C GLY A 99 17.41 -0.02 -14.11
N ILE A 100 17.75 0.74 -13.07
CA ILE A 100 19.07 1.33 -12.89
C ILE A 100 20.01 0.24 -12.38
N VAL A 101 21.08 -0.04 -13.12
CA VAL A 101 22.03 -1.11 -12.81
C VAL A 101 23.23 -0.54 -12.08
N GLU A 102 23.52 -1.08 -10.91
CA GLU A 102 24.66 -0.70 -10.07
C GLU A 102 25.36 -1.97 -9.57
N GLY A 103 26.42 -2.39 -10.27
CA GLY A 103 27.11 -3.64 -9.97
C GLY A 103 26.20 -4.86 -10.20
N ASN A 104 25.92 -5.62 -9.13
CA ASN A 104 25.00 -6.77 -9.15
C ASN A 104 23.56 -6.42 -8.73
N LYS A 105 23.24 -5.12 -8.64
CA LYS A 105 21.92 -4.64 -8.22
C LYS A 105 21.17 -3.97 -9.37
N VAL A 106 19.85 -4.14 -9.37
CA VAL A 106 18.92 -3.42 -10.23
C VAL A 106 17.90 -2.69 -9.37
N ARG A 107 17.85 -1.36 -9.49
CA ARG A 107 16.93 -0.50 -8.75
C ARG A 107 15.82 0.03 -9.66
N VAL A 108 14.61 0.13 -9.11
CA VAL A 108 13.46 0.76 -9.75
C VAL A 108 12.66 1.57 -8.74
N ASP A 109 11.98 2.60 -9.21
CA ASP A 109 11.02 3.35 -8.42
C ASP A 109 9.62 3.09 -8.94
N ILE A 110 8.73 2.59 -8.08
CA ILE A 110 7.38 2.18 -8.46
C ILE A 110 6.36 2.87 -7.56
N GLN A 111 5.37 3.50 -8.17
CA GLN A 111 4.14 3.95 -7.50
C GLN A 111 3.02 2.96 -7.82
N ILE A 112 2.45 2.35 -6.79
CA ILE A 112 1.27 1.49 -6.92
C ILE A 112 0.08 2.16 -6.24
N ALA A 113 -0.94 2.49 -7.02
CA ALA A 113 -2.16 3.14 -6.53
C ALA A 113 -3.38 2.19 -6.42
N LYS A 114 -3.27 0.95 -6.90
CA LYS A 114 -4.35 -0.07 -6.96
C LYS A 114 -4.20 -1.14 -5.86
N GLY A 115 -5.25 -1.91 -5.62
CA GLY A 115 -5.37 -2.86 -4.50
C GLY A 115 -6.06 -2.21 -3.30
N GLU A 116 -6.61 -2.97 -2.36
CA GLU A 116 -7.34 -2.43 -1.21
C GLU A 116 -6.45 -2.29 0.04
N ASN A 117 -5.70 -3.35 0.34
CA ASN A 117 -4.95 -3.54 1.57
C ASN A 117 -3.46 -3.65 1.33
N SER A 118 -3.09 -4.38 0.28
CA SER A 118 -1.71 -4.74 -0.02
C SER A 118 -1.48 -4.89 -1.52
N PHE A 119 -0.21 -4.92 -1.88
CA PHE A 119 0.24 -5.37 -3.18
C PHE A 119 1.58 -6.08 -3.03
N ARG A 120 1.87 -6.96 -3.98
CA ARG A 120 3.12 -7.69 -4.04
C ARG A 120 3.88 -7.30 -5.29
N VAL A 121 5.11 -6.84 -5.11
CA VAL A 121 6.03 -6.54 -6.23
C VAL A 121 6.86 -7.77 -6.50
N TYR A 122 6.97 -8.13 -7.78
CA TYR A 122 7.76 -9.25 -8.26
C TYR A 122 8.88 -8.76 -9.16
N ALA A 123 9.99 -9.47 -9.11
CA ALA A 123 11.04 -9.36 -10.11
C ALA A 123 11.38 -10.76 -10.65
N TYR A 124 11.56 -10.89 -11.97
CA TYR A 124 11.74 -12.21 -12.59
C TYR A 124 12.43 -12.12 -13.96
N PHE A 125 13.14 -13.20 -14.33
CA PHE A 125 13.72 -13.35 -15.68
C PHE A 125 12.88 -14.27 -16.59
N GLY A 126 12.10 -15.17 -15.99
CA GLY A 126 11.33 -16.19 -16.69
C GLY A 126 10.07 -15.68 -17.41
N ALA A 127 9.19 -16.62 -17.73
CA ALA A 127 7.89 -16.34 -18.32
C ALA A 127 6.90 -15.77 -17.28
N LEU A 128 6.89 -16.35 -16.08
CA LEU A 128 5.99 -15.99 -14.99
C LEU A 128 6.78 -15.57 -13.74
N PRO A 129 6.22 -14.67 -12.91
CA PRO A 129 6.81 -14.32 -11.62
C PRO A 129 6.66 -15.45 -10.61
N SER A 130 7.47 -15.41 -9.54
CA SER A 130 7.40 -16.37 -8.44
C SER A 130 7.39 -15.66 -7.08
N LEU A 131 6.79 -16.30 -6.07
CA LEU A 131 6.76 -15.76 -4.70
C LEU A 131 8.17 -15.59 -4.09
N ARG A 132 9.16 -16.36 -4.57
CA ARG A 132 10.55 -16.30 -4.09
C ARG A 132 11.20 -14.95 -4.35
N ALA A 133 10.97 -14.40 -5.53
CA ALA A 133 11.48 -13.10 -5.94
C ALA A 133 10.39 -12.04 -5.84
N SER A 134 9.77 -11.95 -4.66
CA SER A 134 8.70 -10.99 -4.39
C SER A 134 8.81 -10.32 -3.02
N VAL A 135 8.23 -9.13 -2.90
CA VAL A 135 8.04 -8.46 -1.62
C VAL A 135 6.58 -8.04 -1.46
N ASN A 136 6.00 -8.33 -0.30
CA ASN A 136 4.64 -7.92 0.05
C ASN A 136 4.67 -6.56 0.72
N VAL A 137 3.78 -5.67 0.31
CA VAL A 137 3.75 -4.28 0.75
C VAL A 137 2.33 -3.91 1.16
N PHE A 138 2.19 -3.24 2.29
CA PHE A 138 0.89 -2.86 2.84
C PHE A 138 0.64 -1.37 2.68
N TYR A 139 -0.62 -0.99 2.42
CA TYR A 139 -1.00 0.41 2.44
C TYR A 139 -1.14 0.92 3.87
N LYS A 140 -0.62 2.13 4.11
CA LYS A 140 -0.93 2.89 5.32
C LYS A 140 -2.39 3.29 5.26
N LYS A 141 -3.13 3.02 6.35
CA LYS A 141 -4.53 3.43 6.48
C LYS A 141 -4.66 4.48 7.56
N VAL A 142 -5.52 5.48 7.35
CA VAL A 142 -5.87 6.44 8.39
C VAL A 142 -7.29 6.16 8.85
N VAL A 143 -7.50 6.06 10.15
CA VAL A 143 -8.83 5.93 10.74
C VAL A 143 -9.11 7.17 11.59
N ILE A 144 -10.25 7.80 11.37
CA ILE A 144 -10.62 9.05 12.05
C ILE A 144 -11.92 8.83 12.82
N PHE A 145 -11.86 8.90 14.14
CA PHE A 145 -13.03 8.80 15.00
C PHE A 145 -13.50 10.19 15.42
N PHE A 146 -14.69 10.57 14.96
CA PHE A 146 -15.42 11.75 15.43
C PHE A 146 -16.36 11.32 16.55
N ILE A 147 -15.97 11.59 17.80
CA ILE A 147 -16.69 11.17 19.01
C ILE A 147 -17.50 12.36 19.51
N SER A 148 -18.81 12.22 19.40
CA SER A 148 -19.75 13.28 19.74
C SER A 148 -19.96 13.43 21.24
N GLY A 149 -20.46 14.61 21.64
CA GLY A 149 -20.81 14.90 23.02
C GLY A 149 -22.15 14.29 23.43
N ALA A 150 -22.52 14.51 24.69
CA ALA A 150 -23.87 14.21 25.16
C ALA A 150 -24.90 15.06 24.39
N GLY A 151 -26.04 14.46 24.01
CA GLY A 151 -27.11 15.16 23.27
C GLY A 151 -26.86 15.32 21.76
N ASP A 152 -25.74 14.84 21.22
CA ASP A 152 -25.42 15.01 19.80
C ASP A 152 -25.98 13.88 18.93
N LYS A 153 -25.47 12.65 19.09
CA LYS A 153 -25.93 11.46 18.35
C LYS A 153 -27.22 10.86 18.89
N GLU A 154 -27.51 11.12 20.16
CA GLU A 154 -28.67 10.61 20.89
C GLU A 154 -29.09 11.64 21.95
N PRO A 155 -30.39 11.70 22.33
CA PRO A 155 -30.85 12.62 23.37
C PRO A 155 -30.13 12.42 24.71
N TYR A 156 -29.90 13.51 25.44
CA TYR A 156 -29.32 13.49 26.78
C TYR A 156 -30.00 14.54 27.65
N LEU A 157 -30.53 14.12 28.80
CA LEU A 157 -31.27 14.98 29.74
C LEU A 157 -32.35 15.84 29.09
N GLY A 158 -33.04 15.31 28.07
CA GLY A 158 -34.13 16.00 27.37
C GLY A 158 -33.69 16.90 26.21
N GLU A 159 -32.39 17.01 25.94
CA GLU A 159 -31.85 17.78 24.82
C GLU A 159 -31.29 16.88 23.71
N GLY A 160 -31.36 17.32 22.45
CA GLY A 160 -30.85 16.60 21.28
C GLY A 160 -31.84 15.61 20.63
N PRO A 161 -31.41 14.82 19.63
CA PRO A 161 -30.07 14.76 19.05
C PRO A 161 -29.79 15.98 18.15
N THR A 162 -28.63 16.62 18.33
CA THR A 162 -28.24 17.79 17.53
C THR A 162 -27.45 17.45 16.26
N ASN A 163 -26.82 16.27 16.21
CA ASN A 163 -25.99 15.78 15.09
C ASN A 163 -24.90 16.76 14.59
N LEU A 164 -24.45 17.71 15.43
CA LEU A 164 -23.51 18.75 15.01
C LEU A 164 -22.17 18.16 14.57
N ILE A 165 -21.72 17.10 15.21
CA ILE A 165 -20.44 16.46 14.84
C ILE A 165 -20.52 15.73 13.50
N GLU A 166 -21.66 15.10 13.16
CA GLU A 166 -21.85 14.56 11.81
C GLU A 166 -21.99 15.71 10.80
N ASP A 167 -22.94 16.61 11.04
CA ASP A 167 -23.44 17.55 10.03
C ASP A 167 -22.50 18.74 9.79
N LYS A 168 -21.72 19.16 10.78
CA LYS A 168 -20.89 20.38 10.72
C LYS A 168 -19.39 20.11 10.76
N VAL A 169 -18.96 18.94 11.22
CA VAL A 169 -17.54 18.63 11.37
C VAL A 169 -17.12 17.53 10.43
N ARG A 170 -17.68 16.33 10.60
CA ARG A 170 -17.29 15.16 9.80
C ARG A 170 -17.70 15.31 8.33
N SER A 171 -18.92 15.77 8.05
CA SER A 171 -19.40 15.96 6.68
C SER A 171 -18.52 16.95 5.91
N GLU A 172 -18.13 18.07 6.54
CA GLU A 172 -17.26 19.08 5.95
C GLU A 172 -15.83 18.57 5.79
N PHE A 173 -15.30 17.86 6.79
CA PHE A 173 -14.01 17.19 6.69
C PHE A 173 -13.98 16.19 5.53
N ASN A 174 -15.04 15.40 5.35
CA ASN A 174 -15.12 14.39 4.30
C ASN A 174 -15.16 14.98 2.88
N LYS A 175 -15.50 16.28 2.73
CA LYS A 175 -15.42 16.99 1.44
C LYS A 175 -13.98 17.37 1.07
N LEU A 176 -13.03 17.29 2.01
CA LEU A 176 -11.63 17.61 1.75
C LEU A 176 -10.97 16.51 0.91
N SER A 177 -10.27 16.92 -0.15
CA SER A 177 -9.43 16.03 -0.95
C SER A 177 -8.08 15.84 -0.25
N LEU A 178 -7.97 14.84 0.62
CA LEU A 178 -6.73 14.53 1.32
C LEU A 178 -5.81 13.60 0.49
N PRO A 179 -4.48 13.77 0.58
CA PRO A 179 -3.51 12.93 -0.15
C PRO A 179 -3.27 11.56 0.53
N VAL A 180 -4.24 11.07 1.30
CA VAL A 180 -4.14 9.82 2.06
C VAL A 180 -5.49 9.10 2.07
N ASP A 181 -5.47 7.77 2.02
CA ASP A 181 -6.69 7.00 2.21
C ASP A 181 -7.08 7.00 3.68
N TYR A 182 -8.32 7.37 3.94
CA TYR A 182 -8.86 7.36 5.29
C TYR A 182 -10.27 6.80 5.33
N SER A 183 -10.62 6.25 6.48
CA SER A 183 -12.00 5.97 6.85
C SER A 183 -12.34 6.82 8.07
N SER A 184 -13.41 7.60 7.98
CA SER A 184 -13.92 8.33 9.13
C SER A 184 -15.12 7.59 9.73
N TYR A 185 -15.35 7.75 11.04
CA TYR A 185 -16.50 7.20 11.75
C TYR A 185 -17.11 8.23 12.71
N TYR A 186 -18.44 8.31 12.73
CA TYR A 186 -19.20 9.12 13.68
C TYR A 186 -19.73 8.26 14.82
N LEU A 187 -19.30 8.58 16.03
CA LEU A 187 -19.52 7.80 17.23
C LEU A 187 -20.24 8.65 18.29
N SER A 188 -21.06 8.01 19.12
CA SER A 188 -21.55 8.62 20.36
C SER A 188 -20.41 8.67 21.38
N TYR A 189 -20.51 9.52 22.40
CA TYR A 189 -19.58 9.42 23.53
C TYR A 189 -19.64 8.02 24.18
N LYS A 190 -20.80 7.34 24.20
CA LYS A 190 -20.96 6.00 24.78
C LYS A 190 -20.22 4.92 23.99
N ASP A 191 -20.13 5.06 22.67
CA ASP A 191 -19.41 4.10 21.81
C ASP A 191 -17.91 4.03 22.16
N ALA A 192 -17.37 5.09 22.78
CA ALA A 192 -15.98 5.20 23.23
C ALA A 192 -15.83 5.02 24.76
N TYR A 193 -16.74 4.29 25.39
CA TYR A 193 -16.76 4.11 26.85
C TYR A 193 -16.76 2.62 27.24
N LYS A 194 -15.82 2.24 28.11
CA LYS A 194 -15.69 0.87 28.66
C LYS A 194 -15.69 -0.20 27.55
N ASP A 195 -16.51 -1.24 27.72
CA ASP A 195 -16.53 -2.45 26.89
C ASP A 195 -17.05 -2.18 25.46
N GLU A 196 -17.74 -1.06 25.24
CA GLU A 196 -18.18 -0.64 23.90
C GLU A 196 -16.98 -0.39 22.98
N ILE A 197 -15.83 0.00 23.50
CA ILE A 197 -14.62 0.23 22.69
C ILE A 197 -14.24 -1.04 21.92
N LEU A 198 -14.29 -2.20 22.57
CA LEU A 198 -13.90 -3.48 21.98
C LEU A 198 -14.87 -3.92 20.87
N SER A 199 -16.16 -3.65 21.02
CA SER A 199 -17.17 -4.08 20.06
C SER A 199 -17.44 -3.05 18.95
N LYS A 200 -17.27 -1.75 19.26
CA LYS A 200 -17.61 -0.65 18.34
C LYS A 200 -16.39 -0.04 17.68
N ILE A 201 -15.23 0.05 18.33
CA ILE A 201 -14.09 0.83 17.82
C ILE A 201 -13.00 -0.07 17.27
N ILE A 202 -12.55 -1.07 18.02
CA ILE A 202 -11.45 -1.95 17.61
C ILE A 202 -11.69 -2.61 16.24
N PRO A 203 -12.89 -3.13 15.90
CA PRO A 203 -13.13 -3.75 14.59
C PRO A 203 -13.03 -2.79 13.42
N LYS A 204 -13.06 -1.47 13.66
CA LYS A 204 -12.95 -0.43 12.64
C LYS A 204 -11.49 -0.08 12.31
N ILE A 205 -10.52 -0.64 13.05
CA ILE A 205 -9.08 -0.44 12.85
C ILE A 205 -8.55 -1.65 12.06
N PRO A 206 -8.28 -1.51 10.75
CA PRO A 206 -8.04 -2.65 9.87
C PRO A 206 -6.72 -3.38 10.14
N ASN A 207 -5.70 -2.68 10.63
CA ASN A 207 -4.46 -3.29 11.10
C ASN A 207 -3.85 -2.44 12.22
N LYS A 208 -3.39 -3.04 13.31
CA LYS A 208 -2.90 -2.27 14.47
C LYS A 208 -1.57 -1.56 14.21
N GLU A 209 -0.67 -2.20 13.45
CA GLU A 209 0.69 -1.68 13.23
C GLU A 209 0.79 -0.62 12.11
N GLY A 210 -0.14 -0.63 11.15
CA GLY A 210 -0.09 0.22 9.95
C GLY A 210 -1.20 1.24 9.84
N SER A 211 -2.07 1.32 10.85
CA SER A 211 -3.14 2.30 10.92
C SER A 211 -2.71 3.47 11.77
N LEU A 212 -2.90 4.68 11.24
CA LEU A 212 -2.82 5.91 12.03
C LEU A 212 -4.22 6.26 12.51
N VAL A 213 -4.42 6.35 13.82
CA VAL A 213 -5.71 6.65 14.42
C VAL A 213 -5.76 8.11 14.87
N ASN A 214 -6.71 8.88 14.34
CA ASN A 214 -7.01 10.24 14.77
C ASN A 214 -8.32 10.26 15.55
N ILE A 215 -8.34 10.92 16.69
CA ILE A 215 -9.52 11.04 17.55
C ILE A 215 -9.89 12.51 17.69
N ILE A 216 -11.10 12.87 17.27
CA ILE A 216 -11.69 14.19 17.45
C ILE A 216 -12.89 14.03 18.37
N GLY A 217 -12.76 14.47 19.61
CA GLY A 217 -13.83 14.38 20.61
C GLY A 217 -14.40 15.75 20.97
N HIS A 218 -15.72 15.87 20.99
CA HIS A 218 -16.41 17.09 21.41
C HIS A 218 -17.03 16.94 22.80
N SER A 219 -16.79 17.90 23.70
CA SER A 219 -17.32 17.90 25.07
C SER A 219 -17.06 16.55 25.79
N LEU A 220 -18.08 15.83 26.23
CA LEU A 220 -17.95 14.50 26.84
C LEU A 220 -17.28 13.47 25.92
N GLY A 221 -17.48 13.59 24.61
CA GLY A 221 -16.74 12.80 23.61
C GLY A 221 -15.24 13.08 23.60
N GLY A 222 -14.82 14.27 24.03
CA GLY A 222 -13.40 14.63 24.24
C GLY A 222 -12.76 13.84 25.37
N TRP A 223 -13.46 13.72 26.51
CA TRP A 223 -13.00 12.92 27.65
C TRP A 223 -12.87 11.44 27.29
N ASN A 224 -13.90 10.88 26.66
CA ASN A 224 -13.88 9.48 26.22
C ASN A 224 -12.87 9.25 25.09
N GLY A 225 -12.68 10.24 24.21
CA GLY A 225 -11.64 10.20 23.18
C GLY A 225 -10.22 10.21 23.76
N ALA A 226 -9.96 11.01 24.80
CA ALA A 226 -8.69 10.99 25.51
C ALA A 226 -8.46 9.63 26.18
N HIS A 227 -9.47 9.08 26.87
CA HIS A 227 -9.39 7.75 27.47
C HIS A 227 -9.15 6.64 26.43
N LEU A 228 -9.83 6.70 25.28
CA LEU A 228 -9.60 5.80 24.15
C LEU A 228 -8.15 5.88 23.64
N SER A 229 -7.58 7.08 23.55
CA SER A 229 -6.20 7.26 23.08
C SER A 229 -5.17 6.56 23.97
N GLN A 230 -5.38 6.58 25.29
CA GLN A 230 -4.58 5.82 26.25
C GLN A 230 -4.70 4.31 26.00
N ILE A 231 -5.93 3.80 25.90
CA ILE A 231 -6.19 2.38 25.64
C ILE A 231 -5.49 1.90 24.34
N LEU A 232 -5.55 2.69 23.27
CA LEU A 232 -4.92 2.34 22.00
C LEU A 232 -3.39 2.42 22.03
N THR A 233 -2.82 3.20 22.96
CA THR A 233 -1.37 3.31 23.14
C THR A 233 -0.80 2.17 23.96
N ASP A 234 -1.56 1.71 24.97
CA ASP A 234 -1.14 0.63 25.88
C ASP A 234 -1.39 -0.78 25.32
N ALA A 235 -2.12 -0.90 24.20
CA ALA A 235 -2.56 -2.16 23.58
C ALA A 235 -1.58 -2.72 22.54
#